data_AF-A0A961Z8Z0-F1
#
_entry.id   AF-A0A961Z8Z0-F1
#
_cell.length_a   1.000
_cell.length_b   1.000
_cell.length_c   1.000
_cell.angle_alpha   90.00
_cell.angle_beta   90.00
_cell.angle_gamma   90.00
#
_symmetry.space_group_name_H-M   'P 1'
#
loop_
_entity.id
_entity.type
_entity.pdbx_description
1 polymer ?
#
loop_
_entity_poly.entity_id
_entity_poly.type
_entity_poly.pdbx_seq_one_letter_code
_entity_poly.pdbx_strand_id
1 'polypeptide(L)'
;MATDHVFDLHFGAAADGYQGVSLYRYTEDGTRIDNITDWGLRQFQAQYEKGKSPSPVRSMGEGGHRLQACGASAHARPDEGPHPALRATLSHGKATGEGKKRKITKDDIFTYVYGVLHDPVYREKYAINLKREFPRIPFYPDFWQWAEWGKRLMDLHIGYETVEPWPLKRHDQPATE
;
A
#
# COMPACT_ATOMS: atom_id res chain seq x y z
N MET A 1 8.04 2.99 -1.03
CA MET A 1 7.69 3.21 -2.44
C MET A 1 8.10 1.96 -3.23
N ALA A 2 7.34 1.58 -4.26
CA ALA A 2 7.69 0.47 -5.15
C ALA A 2 8.52 1.00 -6.32
N THR A 3 9.43 0.18 -6.84
CA THR A 3 10.24 0.48 -8.02
C THR A 3 10.58 -0.83 -8.73
N ASP A 4 10.72 -0.75 -10.05
CA ASP A 4 11.17 -1.81 -10.96
C ASP A 4 12.64 -1.63 -11.38
N HIS A 5 13.34 -0.65 -10.79
CA HIS A 5 14.75 -0.37 -11.01
C HIS A 5 15.60 -0.69 -9.77
N VAL A 6 16.92 -0.74 -9.97
CA VAL A 6 17.87 -0.75 -8.85
C VAL A 6 17.78 0.61 -8.15
N PHE A 7 17.49 0.60 -6.86
CA PHE A 7 17.39 1.82 -6.05
C PHE A 7 18.72 2.12 -5.35
N ASP A 8 18.98 3.42 -5.19
CA ASP A 8 20.14 3.90 -4.45
C ASP A 8 20.05 3.59 -2.95
N LEU A 9 21.19 3.48 -2.27
CA LEU A 9 21.23 3.23 -0.83
C LEU A 9 20.46 4.30 -0.02
N HIS A 10 20.47 5.55 -0.46
CA HIS A 10 19.81 6.68 0.21
C HIS A 10 18.46 7.05 -0.44
N PHE A 11 17.87 6.13 -1.21
CA PHE A 11 16.65 6.38 -2.00
C PHE A 11 15.50 7.02 -1.21
N GLY A 12 15.34 6.69 0.06
CA GLY A 12 14.31 7.28 0.93
C GLY A 12 14.78 7.65 2.33
N ALA A 13 16.09 7.73 2.56
CA ALA A 13 16.67 8.07 3.86
C ALA A 13 18.01 8.78 3.69
N ALA A 14 18.22 9.88 4.41
CA ALA A 14 19.40 10.73 4.26
C ALA A 14 20.61 10.28 5.09
N ALA A 15 20.39 9.49 6.15
CA ALA A 15 21.43 9.11 7.11
C ALA A 15 21.60 7.59 7.25
N ASP A 16 20.51 6.83 7.19
CA ASP A 16 20.51 5.37 7.25
C ASP A 16 20.26 4.76 5.87
N GLY A 17 20.82 3.57 5.62
CA GLY A 17 20.57 2.84 4.37
C GLY A 17 19.10 2.44 4.23
N TYR A 18 18.51 2.73 3.07
CA TYR A 18 17.14 2.37 2.75
C TYR A 18 17.02 0.86 2.55
N GLN A 19 16.02 0.24 3.18
CA GLN A 19 15.79 -1.19 3.08
C GLN A 19 14.67 -1.46 2.06
N GLY A 20 14.98 -2.26 1.05
CA GLY A 20 14.01 -2.75 0.07
C GLY A 20 13.54 -4.16 0.37
N VAL A 21 12.25 -4.42 0.18
CA VAL A 21 11.68 -5.77 0.18
C VAL A 21 11.51 -6.21 -1.27
N SER A 22 12.42 -7.04 -1.77
CA SER A 22 12.39 -7.50 -3.16
C SER A 22 11.41 -8.66 -3.36
N LEU A 23 10.84 -8.76 -4.55
CA LEU A 23 9.95 -9.85 -4.94
C LEU A 23 10.72 -11.15 -5.19
N TYR A 24 11.91 -11.02 -5.79
CA TYR A 24 12.80 -12.11 -6.14
C TYR A 24 14.23 -11.82 -5.68
N ARG A 25 15.01 -12.89 -5.54
CA ARG A 25 16.48 -12.86 -5.46
C ARG A 25 17.08 -13.75 -6.54
N TYR A 26 18.34 -13.54 -6.88
CA TYR A 26 19.04 -14.34 -7.89
C TYR A 26 20.23 -15.05 -7.26
N THR A 27 20.50 -16.29 -7.68
CA THR A 27 21.75 -17.00 -7.35
C THR A 27 22.91 -16.48 -8.20
N GLU A 28 24.13 -16.87 -7.87
CA GLU A 28 25.32 -16.58 -8.67
C GLU A 28 25.18 -17.08 -10.12
N ASP A 29 24.53 -18.23 -10.31
CA ASP A 29 24.20 -18.80 -11.63
C ASP A 29 23.06 -18.08 -12.36
N GLY A 30 22.52 -16.99 -11.80
CA GLY A 30 21.40 -16.23 -12.37
C GLY A 30 20.03 -16.88 -12.21
N THR A 31 19.89 -17.93 -11.40
CA THR A 31 18.59 -18.56 -11.16
C THR A 31 17.72 -17.68 -10.26
N ARG A 32 16.51 -17.35 -10.72
CA ARG A 32 15.52 -16.58 -9.95
C ARG A 32 14.90 -17.43 -8.85
N ILE A 33 14.87 -16.90 -7.64
CA ILE A 33 14.23 -17.49 -6.46
C ILE A 33 13.21 -16.49 -5.91
N ASP A 34 11.99 -16.96 -5.65
CA ASP A 34 10.96 -16.16 -4.97
C ASP A 34 11.37 -15.86 -3.53
N ASN A 35 11.23 -14.60 -3.10
CA ASN A 35 11.46 -14.25 -1.70
C ASN A 35 10.31 -14.67 -0.79
N ILE A 36 9.09 -14.78 -1.33
CA ILE A 36 7.99 -15.42 -0.61
C ILE A 36 8.22 -16.94 -0.64
N THR A 37 8.54 -17.49 0.54
CA THR A 37 8.78 -18.92 0.70
C THR A 37 7.49 -19.73 0.57
N ASP A 38 7.61 -21.00 0.18
CA ASP A 38 6.47 -21.91 0.14
C ASP A 38 5.85 -22.11 1.52
N TRP A 39 6.66 -22.01 2.59
CA TRP A 39 6.15 -21.99 3.95
C TRP A 39 5.24 -20.78 4.19
N GLY A 40 5.67 -19.58 3.79
CA GLY A 40 4.86 -18.36 3.91
C GLY A 40 3.56 -18.45 3.12
N LEU A 41 3.63 -18.94 1.87
CA LEU A 41 2.46 -19.19 1.04
C LEU A 41 1.44 -20.12 1.73
N ARG A 42 1.91 -21.21 2.34
CA ARG A 42 1.07 -22.15 3.08
C ARG A 42 0.41 -21.52 4.30
N GLN A 43 1.07 -20.58 4.99
CA GLN A 43 0.45 -19.86 6.12
C GLN A 43 -0.74 -19.02 5.66
N PHE A 44 -0.58 -18.27 4.57
CA PHE A 44 -1.67 -17.48 3.99
C PHE A 44 -2.82 -18.35 3.49
N GLN A 45 -2.51 -19.41 2.74
CA GLN A 45 -3.54 -20.36 2.29
C GLN A 45 -4.29 -20.98 3.47
N ALA A 46 -3.58 -21.49 4.49
CA ALA A 46 -4.21 -22.09 5.66
C ALA A 46 -5.10 -21.10 6.45
N GLN A 47 -4.70 -19.83 6.54
CA GLN A 47 -5.47 -18.79 7.23
C GLN A 47 -6.77 -18.46 6.48
N TYR A 48 -6.69 -18.24 5.17
CA TYR A 48 -7.81 -17.73 4.37
C TYR A 48 -8.70 -18.83 3.76
N GLU A 49 -8.19 -20.05 3.56
CA GLU A 49 -9.00 -21.17 3.03
C GLU A 49 -9.93 -21.78 4.09
N LYS A 50 -9.59 -21.67 5.38
CA LYS A 50 -10.39 -22.20 6.50
C LYS A 50 -11.63 -21.36 6.83
N GLY A 51 -11.92 -20.29 6.09
CA GLY A 51 -13.04 -19.38 6.37
C GLY A 51 -12.93 -18.69 7.74
N LYS A 52 -11.75 -18.76 8.38
CA LYS A 52 -11.46 -18.12 9.66
C LYS A 52 -10.97 -16.71 9.35
N SER A 53 -11.87 -15.86 8.86
CA SER A 53 -11.58 -14.42 8.77
C SER A 53 -11.09 -14.01 10.16
N PRO A 54 -9.85 -13.50 10.29
CA PRO A 54 -9.35 -13.06 11.58
C PRO A 54 -10.34 -12.03 12.13
N SER A 55 -10.67 -12.12 13.42
CA SER A 55 -11.58 -11.18 14.07
C SER A 55 -11.16 -9.75 13.71
N PRO A 56 -12.12 -8.84 13.44
CA PRO A 56 -11.77 -7.45 13.19
C PRO A 56 -10.86 -7.01 14.33
N VAL A 57 -9.69 -6.48 14.01
CA VAL A 57 -8.90 -5.77 15.00
C VAL A 57 -9.84 -4.66 15.51
N ARG A 58 -10.40 -4.84 16.71
CA ARG A 58 -11.32 -3.90 17.32
C ARG A 58 -10.65 -2.53 17.28
N SER A 59 -11.19 -1.61 16.49
CA SER A 59 -11.07 -0.18 16.76
C SER A 59 -11.86 0.07 18.05
N MET A 60 -11.22 -0.12 19.20
CA MET A 60 -11.74 0.34 20.48
C MET A 60 -11.29 1.78 20.63
N GLY A 61 -12.22 2.69 20.32
CA GLY A 61 -12.02 4.13 20.40
C GLY A 61 -13.33 4.92 20.30
N GLU A 62 -14.45 4.37 20.78
CA GLU A 62 -15.57 5.22 21.20
C GLU A 62 -15.21 5.85 22.55
N GLY A 63 -14.40 6.90 22.48
CA GLY A 63 -14.13 7.81 23.58
C GLY A 63 -14.41 9.22 23.07
N GLY A 64 -15.53 9.80 23.50
CA GLY A 64 -15.92 11.15 23.15
C GLY A 64 -14.89 12.16 23.62
N HIS A 65 -13.95 12.50 22.74
CA HIS A 65 -13.20 13.75 22.81
C HIS A 65 -13.51 14.53 21.54
N ARG A 66 -14.30 15.59 21.73
CA ARG A 66 -14.51 16.65 20.76
C ARG A 66 -13.13 17.20 20.37
N LEU A 67 -12.59 16.71 19.26
CA LEU A 67 -11.39 17.24 18.63
C LEU A 67 -11.69 18.65 18.17
N GLN A 68 -11.11 19.61 18.88
CA GLN A 68 -10.95 20.97 18.44
C GLN A 68 -10.10 20.93 17.16
N ALA A 69 -10.70 21.38 16.05
CA ALA A 69 -10.03 21.45 14.77
C ALA A 69 -8.77 22.31 14.89
N CYS A 70 -7.59 21.68 14.80
CA CYS A 70 -6.37 22.40 14.47
C CYS A 70 -6.47 22.81 13.00
N GLY A 71 -6.62 24.11 12.76
CA GLY A 71 -6.67 24.70 11.44
C GLY A 71 -5.36 24.52 10.70
N ALA A 72 -5.26 23.46 9.88
CA ALA A 72 -4.47 23.53 8.66
C ALA A 72 -5.28 24.38 7.68
N SER A 73 -4.80 25.59 7.39
CA SER A 73 -5.38 26.46 6.36
C SER A 73 -5.16 25.80 5.00
N ALA A 74 -6.08 24.92 4.62
CA ALA A 74 -6.26 24.49 3.25
C ALA A 74 -7.26 25.46 2.61
N HIS A 75 -6.76 26.42 1.83
CA HIS A 75 -7.60 27.16 0.90
C HIS A 75 -8.03 26.23 -0.25
N ALA A 76 -8.96 25.32 0.03
CA ALA A 76 -9.67 24.56 -1.01
C ALA A 76 -10.78 25.47 -1.58
N ARG A 77 -10.70 25.77 -2.88
CA ARG A 77 -11.77 26.48 -3.59
C ARG A 77 -12.94 25.51 -3.88
N PRO A 78 -14.20 25.98 -3.78
CA PRO A 78 -15.39 25.11 -3.79
C PRO A 78 -15.79 24.53 -5.17
N ASP A 79 -14.95 24.63 -6.21
CA ASP A 79 -15.31 24.26 -7.59
C ASP A 79 -14.67 22.94 -8.08
N GLU A 80 -13.60 22.45 -7.44
CA GLU A 80 -12.86 21.30 -7.96
C GLU A 80 -13.38 19.97 -7.37
N GLY A 81 -14.42 19.42 -8.00
CA GLY A 81 -14.79 18.02 -7.82
C GLY A 81 -13.65 17.08 -8.29
N PRO A 82 -13.54 15.85 -7.76
CA PRO A 82 -12.43 14.95 -8.10
C PRO A 82 -12.36 14.63 -9.61
N HIS A 83 -11.13 14.69 -10.16
CA HIS A 83 -10.82 14.46 -11.58
C HIS A 83 -11.26 13.05 -12.06
N PRO A 84 -11.69 12.89 -13.32
CA PRO A 84 -12.17 11.61 -13.87
C PRO A 84 -11.21 10.42 -13.71
N ALA A 85 -9.90 10.65 -13.61
CA ALA A 85 -8.91 9.58 -13.36
C ALA A 85 -9.05 8.91 -11.98
N LEU A 86 -9.50 9.65 -10.96
CA LEU A 86 -9.84 9.10 -9.62
C LEU A 86 -11.29 8.60 -9.56
N ARG A 87 -12.19 9.13 -10.41
CA ARG A 87 -13.58 8.63 -10.55
C ARG A 87 -13.64 7.29 -11.28
N ALA A 88 -12.75 7.05 -12.23
CA ALA A 88 -12.67 5.80 -13.01
C ALA A 88 -12.23 4.57 -12.18
N THR A 89 -11.81 4.78 -10.93
CA THR A 89 -11.29 3.70 -10.08
C THR A 89 -12.16 3.33 -8.87
N LEU A 90 -13.24 4.07 -8.62
CA LEU A 90 -14.26 3.77 -7.61
C LEU A 90 -15.47 3.03 -8.20
N SER A 91 -15.34 2.40 -9.37
CA SER A 91 -16.19 1.27 -9.69
C SER A 91 -15.84 0.17 -8.70
N HIS A 92 -16.64 0.05 -7.64
CA HIS A 92 -16.75 -1.19 -6.89
C HIS A 92 -17.09 -2.25 -7.93
N GLY A 93 -16.07 -2.98 -8.39
CA GLY A 93 -16.26 -4.14 -9.22
C GLY A 93 -17.07 -5.10 -8.39
N LYS A 94 -18.39 -5.09 -8.57
CA LYS A 94 -19.27 -6.13 -8.05
C LYS A 94 -18.69 -7.42 -8.63
N ALA A 95 -18.12 -8.26 -7.77
CA ALA A 95 -17.62 -9.57 -8.15
C ALA A 95 -18.82 -10.47 -8.51
N THR A 96 -19.45 -10.20 -9.66
CA THR A 96 -20.38 -11.09 -10.33
C THR A 96 -19.56 -11.93 -11.29
N GLY A 97 -19.02 -13.03 -10.77
CA GLY A 97 -18.34 -14.05 -11.55
C GLY A 97 -18.38 -15.35 -10.76
N GLU A 98 -18.99 -16.37 -11.35
CA GLU A 98 -19.19 -17.71 -10.79
C GLU A 98 -17.95 -18.24 -10.07
N GLY A 99 -18.13 -18.58 -8.79
CA GLY A 99 -17.06 -18.69 -7.79
C GLY A 99 -16.14 -19.89 -7.96
N LYS A 100 -15.23 -19.85 -8.92
CA LYS A 100 -14.01 -20.66 -8.84
C LYS A 100 -13.13 -20.02 -7.76
N LYS A 101 -12.98 -20.70 -6.60
CA LYS A 101 -12.06 -20.24 -5.54
C LYS A 101 -10.68 -20.01 -6.16
N ARG A 102 -10.29 -18.73 -6.33
CA ARG A 102 -8.95 -18.36 -6.76
C ARG A 102 -7.98 -18.81 -5.67
N LYS A 103 -6.90 -19.48 -6.08
CA LYS A 103 -5.82 -19.87 -5.16
C LYS A 103 -4.94 -18.66 -4.91
N ILE A 104 -4.55 -18.45 -3.66
CA ILE A 104 -3.59 -17.40 -3.28
C ILE A 104 -2.23 -17.75 -3.89
N THR A 105 -1.63 -16.79 -4.59
CA THR A 105 -0.27 -16.88 -5.15
C THR A 105 0.72 -16.06 -4.34
N LYS A 106 2.02 -16.22 -4.62
CA LYS A 106 3.09 -15.45 -3.97
C LYS A 106 3.03 -13.96 -4.33
N ASP A 107 2.68 -13.65 -5.57
CA ASP A 107 2.53 -12.26 -6.04
C ASP A 107 1.36 -11.58 -5.33
N ASP A 108 0.24 -12.29 -5.12
CA ASP A 108 -0.91 -11.76 -4.36
C ASP A 108 -0.52 -11.44 -2.90
N ILE A 109 0.35 -12.25 -2.30
CA ILE A 109 0.85 -11.99 -0.93
C ILE A 109 1.74 -10.75 -0.93
N PHE A 110 2.59 -10.58 -1.94
CA PHE A 110 3.45 -9.42 -2.05
C PHE A 110 2.65 -8.12 -2.19
N THR A 111 1.64 -8.10 -3.06
CA THR A 111 0.74 -6.94 -3.19
C THR A 111 -0.09 -6.71 -1.94
N TYR A 112 -0.56 -7.77 -1.27
CA TYR A 112 -1.25 -7.67 0.03
C TYR A 112 -0.38 -6.96 1.07
N VAL A 113 0.88 -7.40 1.24
CA VAL A 113 1.84 -6.78 2.17
C VAL A 113 2.04 -5.31 1.82
N TYR A 114 2.18 -5.00 0.53
CA TYR A 114 2.33 -3.62 0.07
C TYR A 114 1.13 -2.75 0.46
N GLY A 115 -0.10 -3.26 0.29
CA GLY A 115 -1.32 -2.58 0.72
C GLY A 115 -1.34 -2.31 2.23
N VAL A 116 -1.03 -3.33 3.04
CA VAL A 116 -1.00 -3.20 4.51
C VAL A 116 0.03 -2.18 4.99
N LEU A 117 1.22 -2.13 4.38
CA LEU A 117 2.25 -1.16 4.77
C LEU A 117 1.86 0.29 4.46
N HIS A 118 0.87 0.51 3.58
CA HIS A 118 0.33 1.82 3.25
C HIS A 118 -0.94 2.18 4.02
N ASP A 119 -1.46 1.28 4.88
CA ASP A 119 -2.59 1.58 5.75
C ASP A 119 -2.20 2.62 6.82
N PRO A 120 -2.85 3.80 6.87
CA PRO A 120 -2.59 4.80 7.90
C PRO A 120 -2.79 4.24 9.31
N VAL A 121 -3.81 3.40 9.50
CA VAL A 121 -4.13 2.81 10.81
C VAL A 121 -3.03 1.87 11.27
N TYR A 122 -2.51 1.02 10.38
CA TYR A 122 -1.34 0.18 10.64
C TYR A 122 -0.11 1.02 11.02
N ARG A 123 0.20 2.07 10.24
CA ARG A 123 1.38 2.92 10.46
C ARG A 123 1.33 3.67 11.78
N GLU A 124 0.16 4.17 12.16
CA GLU A 124 -0.04 4.83 13.46
C GLU A 124 0.09 3.85 14.61
N LYS A 125 -0.61 2.71 14.53
CA LYS A 125 -0.63 1.70 15.60
C LYS A 125 0.75 1.11 15.89
N TYR A 126 1.57 0.90 14.86
CA TYR A 126 2.88 0.27 14.98
C TYR A 126 4.06 1.26 14.82
N ALA A 127 3.81 2.57 14.91
CA ALA A 127 4.81 3.62 14.65
C ALA A 127 6.14 3.42 15.40
N ILE A 128 6.10 3.01 16.67
CA ILE A 128 7.31 2.77 17.48
C ILE A 128 8.07 1.53 17.00
N ASN A 129 7.36 0.44 16.70
CA ASN A 129 7.95 -0.79 16.21
C ASN A 129 8.58 -0.59 14.82
N LEU A 130 7.87 0.10 13.92
CA LEU A 130 8.35 0.38 12.56
C LEU A 130 9.63 1.21 12.53
N LYS A 131 9.90 2.02 13.57
CA LYS A 131 11.14 2.79 13.70
C LYS A 131 12.33 1.95 14.21
N ARG A 132 12.10 0.79 14.80
CA ARG A 132 13.11 0.03 15.55
C ARG A 132 13.37 -1.37 14.99
N GLU A 133 12.35 -1.98 14.40
CA GLU A 133 12.34 -3.37 13.97
C GLU A 133 11.64 -3.54 12.62
N PHE A 134 11.91 -4.67 11.97
CA PHE A 134 11.22 -5.03 10.73
C PHE A 134 9.70 -5.15 10.93
N PRO A 135 8.89 -4.68 9.95
CA PRO A 135 7.43 -4.73 10.04
C PRO A 135 6.93 -6.17 10.14
N ARG A 136 6.00 -6.40 11.06
CA ARG A 136 5.27 -7.66 11.18
C ARG A 136 3.87 -7.47 10.59
N ILE A 137 3.51 -8.32 9.64
CA ILE A 137 2.29 -8.16 8.85
C ILE A 137 1.14 -8.95 9.51
N PRO A 138 0.06 -8.28 9.97
CA PRO A 138 -1.12 -8.96 10.48
C PRO A 138 -1.99 -9.51 9.34
N PHE A 139 -2.83 -10.49 9.68
CA PHE A 139 -3.89 -10.98 8.79
C PHE A 139 -5.14 -10.11 8.99
N TYR A 140 -5.56 -9.42 7.94
CA TYR A 140 -6.81 -8.67 7.89
C TYR A 140 -7.95 -9.52 7.33
N PRO A 141 -9.22 -9.17 7.63
CA PRO A 141 -10.36 -9.65 6.85
C PRO A 141 -10.19 -9.30 5.36
N ASP A 142 -10.73 -10.14 4.48
CA ASP A 142 -10.78 -9.91 3.02
C ASP A 142 -9.41 -9.75 2.34
N PHE A 143 -8.62 -10.83 2.32
CA PHE A 143 -7.31 -10.90 1.63
C PHE A 143 -7.30 -10.26 0.24
N TRP A 144 -8.29 -10.60 -0.60
CA TRP A 144 -8.34 -10.15 -1.99
C TRP A 144 -8.51 -8.65 -2.13
N GLN A 145 -9.23 -8.00 -1.20
CA GLN A 145 -9.42 -6.55 -1.23
C GLN A 145 -8.10 -5.83 -0.97
N TRP A 146 -7.34 -6.30 0.01
CA TRP A 146 -6.02 -5.77 0.34
C TRP A 146 -4.99 -6.04 -0.75
N ALA A 147 -4.99 -7.25 -1.33
CA ALA A 147 -4.14 -7.58 -2.46
C ALA A 147 -4.43 -6.71 -3.68
N GLU A 148 -5.71 -6.41 -3.96
CA GLU A 148 -6.12 -5.54 -5.05
C GLU A 148 -5.70 -4.08 -4.80
N TRP A 149 -5.96 -3.52 -3.62
CA TRP A 149 -5.52 -2.17 -3.28
C TRP A 149 -4.01 -2.02 -3.38
N GLY A 150 -3.26 -2.98 -2.83
CA GLY A 150 -1.81 -2.98 -2.91
C GLY A 150 -1.31 -3.08 -4.34
N LYS A 151 -1.95 -3.90 -5.20
CA LYS A 151 -1.61 -4.00 -6.62
C LYS A 151 -1.83 -2.66 -7.32
N ARG A 152 -2.99 -2.03 -7.15
CA ARG A 152 -3.30 -0.72 -7.78
C ARG A 152 -2.32 0.36 -7.36
N LEU A 153 -1.97 0.38 -6.07
CA LEU A 153 -1.01 1.34 -5.54
C LEU A 153 0.42 1.08 -6.05
N MET A 154 0.80 -0.19 -6.23
CA MET A 154 2.08 -0.57 -6.80
C MET A 154 2.17 -0.20 -8.28
N ASP A 155 1.14 -0.53 -9.06
CA ASP A 155 1.02 -0.17 -10.48
C ASP A 155 1.13 1.36 -10.65
N LEU A 156 0.50 2.14 -9.76
CA LEU A 156 0.62 3.61 -9.76
C LEU A 156 2.04 4.10 -9.44
N HIS A 157 2.68 3.52 -8.42
CA HIS A 157 4.03 3.94 -8.02
C HIS A 157 5.10 3.58 -9.05
N ILE A 158 4.96 2.46 -9.75
CA ILE A 158 5.87 2.07 -10.83
C ILE A 158 5.56 2.90 -12.07
N GLY A 159 4.29 3.06 -12.43
CA GLY A 159 3.85 3.78 -13.63
C GLY A 159 3.72 5.30 -13.45
N TYR A 160 4.27 5.90 -12.39
CA TYR A 160 3.98 7.28 -12.01
C TYR A 160 4.29 8.31 -13.11
N GLU A 161 5.26 8.02 -13.98
CA GLU A 161 5.66 8.88 -15.10
C GLU A 161 4.68 8.86 -16.28
N THR A 162 3.83 7.84 -16.35
CA THR A 162 2.90 7.61 -17.47
C THR A 162 1.49 8.13 -17.21
N VAL A 163 1.23 8.64 -16.00
CA VAL A 163 -0.09 9.11 -15.59
C VAL A 163 -0.30 10.56 -16.06
N GLU A 164 -1.51 10.85 -16.52
CA GLU A 164 -1.94 12.22 -16.84
C GLU A 164 -1.66 13.18 -15.66
N PRO A 165 -0.86 14.24 -15.86
CA PRO A 165 -0.55 15.19 -14.81
C PRO A 165 -1.81 15.84 -14.25
N TRP A 166 -1.82 16.09 -12.94
CA TRP A 166 -2.87 16.88 -12.33
C TRP A 166 -2.85 18.31 -12.90
N PRO A 167 -4.00 18.90 -13.29
CA PRO A 167 -4.04 20.24 -13.88
C PRO A 167 -3.75 21.30 -12.81
N LEU A 168 -2.46 21.54 -12.56
CA LEU A 168 -2.00 22.55 -11.61
C LEU A 168 -1.89 23.91 -12.31
N LYS A 169 -2.43 24.95 -11.67
CA LYS A 169 -2.19 26.34 -12.08
C LYS A 169 -0.87 26.80 -11.48
N ARG A 170 0.12 27.05 -12.34
CA ARG A 170 1.41 27.61 -11.92
C ARG A 170 1.26 29.12 -11.66
N HIS A 171 1.71 29.55 -10.49
CA HIS A 171 1.84 30.97 -10.14
C HIS A 171 3.32 31.27 -9.90
N ASP A 172 3.97 31.92 -10.87
CA ASP A 172 5.35 32.37 -10.71
C ASP A 172 5.36 33.74 -10.01
N GLN A 173 6.05 33.83 -8.87
CA GLN A 173 6.40 35.12 -8.27
C GLN A 173 7.76 35.56 -8.83
N PRO A 174 7.91 36.83 -9.26
CA PRO A 174 9.21 37.34 -9.65
C PRO A 174 10.16 37.32 -8.46
N ALA A 175 11.44 37.02 -8.72
CA ALA A 175 12.47 37.11 -7.69
C ALA A 175 12.58 38.55 -7.18
N THR A 176 12.46 38.74 -5.87
CA THR A 176 12.73 40.03 -5.24
C THR A 176 14.24 40.25 -5.22
N GLU A 177 14.71 41.32 -5.86
CA GLU A 177 16.11 41.78 -5.83
C GLU A 177 16.56 42.23 -4.43
#